data_AF-A0A938M8H5-F1
#
_entry.id   AF-A0A938M8H5-F1
#
_cell.length_a   1.000
_cell.length_b   1.000
_cell.length_c   1.000
_cell.angle_alpha   90.00
_cell.angle_beta   90.00
_cell.angle_gamma   90.00
#
_symmetry.space_group_name_H-M   'P 1'
#
loop_
_entity.id
_entity.type
_entity.pdbx_description
1 polymer ?
#
loop_
_entity_poly.entity_id
_entity_poly.type
_entity_poly.pdbx_seq_one_letter_code
_entity_poly.pdbx_strand_id
1 'polypeptide(L)'
;LIAGGPEAMFRSIEGAEDRSEDGEAMLKERGLRPGDVVLGIASSGTTPFVRGALAYAHQLGSRTIFLTCNPNIAPPVPVDVTIRLLVGPEVITGSTRMKAGTATKLVLNTISTAAMIQLGKVYENLMVDMKAWNEKLRDRARRIVMTLTGLDPGSAQRLLDSAQGHVKAALVMHHLRISYDEATERLRRADGFVRRALEA
;
A
#
# COMPACT_ATOMS: atom_id res chain seq x y z
N LEU A 1 4.21 8.61 8.16
CA LEU A 1 4.79 9.39 9.28
C LEU A 1 6.24 9.65 8.95
N ILE A 2 6.75 10.83 9.27
CA ILE A 2 8.14 11.23 9.06
C ILE A 2 8.57 12.04 10.28
N ALA A 3 9.79 11.82 10.77
CA ALA A 3 10.36 12.61 11.86
C ALA A 3 10.28 14.11 11.50
N GLY A 4 9.75 14.94 12.42
CA GLY A 4 9.53 16.37 12.16
C GLY A 4 8.23 16.72 11.41
N GLY A 5 7.41 15.73 11.04
CA GLY A 5 6.07 15.97 10.49
C GLY A 5 6.07 16.42 9.01
N PRO A 6 4.93 16.91 8.48
CA PRO A 6 4.76 17.18 7.05
C PRO A 6 5.80 18.13 6.44
N GLU A 7 6.30 19.09 7.21
CA GLU A 7 7.34 20.03 6.77
C GLU A 7 8.65 19.31 6.38
N ALA A 8 8.97 18.21 7.07
CA ALA A 8 10.14 17.38 6.80
C ALA A 8 10.14 16.75 5.39
N MET A 9 8.99 16.74 4.71
CA MET A 9 8.87 16.30 3.32
C MET A 9 9.59 17.23 2.34
N PHE A 10 9.60 18.54 2.64
CA PHE A 10 10.14 19.56 1.74
C PHE A 10 11.50 20.09 2.19
N ARG A 11 11.78 20.05 3.50
CA ARG A 11 13.03 20.52 4.08
C ARG A 11 13.41 19.67 5.29
N SER A 12 14.67 19.26 5.38
CA SER A 12 15.18 18.54 6.55
C SER A 12 15.01 19.38 7.83
N ILE A 13 14.54 18.73 8.90
CA ILE A 13 14.42 19.32 10.24
C ILE A 13 15.50 18.69 11.11
N GLU A 14 16.48 19.49 11.48
CA GLU A 14 17.66 19.05 12.24
C GLU A 14 17.24 18.51 13.62
N GLY A 15 17.82 17.37 14.02
CA GLY A 15 17.56 16.71 15.30
C GLY A 15 16.21 16.01 15.43
N ALA A 16 15.30 16.12 14.45
CA ALA A 16 13.99 15.47 14.52
C ALA A 16 14.08 13.93 14.58
N GLU A 17 15.10 13.36 13.94
CA GLU A 17 15.30 11.90 13.88
C GLU A 17 15.86 11.31 15.20
N ASP A 18 16.42 12.17 16.06
CA ASP A 18 17.08 11.79 17.31
C ASP A 18 16.11 11.72 18.50
N ARG A 19 14.86 12.12 18.33
CA ARG A 19 13.82 12.13 19.38
C ARG A 19 12.98 10.86 19.31
N SER A 20 13.15 9.97 20.30
CA SER A 20 12.43 8.68 20.35
C SER A 20 10.95 8.86 20.67
N GLU A 21 10.65 9.77 21.60
CA GLU A 21 9.32 10.13 22.09
C GLU A 21 8.41 10.66 20.98
N ASP A 22 8.97 11.35 19.98
CA ASP A 22 8.22 11.85 18.83
C ASP A 22 7.61 10.71 18.00
N GLY A 23 8.31 9.58 17.91
CA GLY A 23 7.84 8.40 17.18
C GLY A 23 6.59 7.80 17.82
N GLU A 24 6.60 7.69 19.14
CA GLU A 24 5.45 7.27 19.94
C GLU A 24 4.31 8.28 19.85
N ALA A 25 4.60 9.57 20.02
CA ALA A 25 3.60 10.64 20.00
C ALA A 25 2.83 10.67 18.67
N MET A 26 3.52 10.55 17.53
CA MET A 26 2.86 10.50 16.22
C MET A 26 1.97 9.27 16.04
N LEU A 27 2.36 8.11 16.59
CA LEU A 27 1.52 6.91 16.52
C LEU A 27 0.27 7.04 17.39
N LYS A 28 0.40 7.66 18.58
CA LYS A 28 -0.74 8.00 19.44
C LYS A 28 -1.70 8.97 18.77
N GLU A 29 -1.18 10.03 18.17
CA GLU A 29 -1.99 11.02 17.44
C GLU A 29 -2.77 10.40 16.28
N ARG A 30 -2.17 9.42 15.58
CA ARG A 30 -2.83 8.65 14.52
C ARG A 30 -3.82 7.60 15.03
N GLY A 31 -3.95 7.42 16.34
CA GLY A 31 -4.86 6.45 16.93
C GLY A 31 -4.47 5.00 16.64
N LEU A 32 -3.16 4.70 16.65
CA LEU A 32 -2.68 3.32 16.49
C LEU A 32 -3.43 2.38 17.45
N ARG A 33 -3.84 1.21 16.96
CA ARG A 33 -4.57 0.21 17.74
C ARG A 33 -4.08 -1.22 17.46
N PRO A 34 -4.42 -2.19 18.33
CA PRO A 34 -4.26 -3.60 18.02
C PRO A 34 -4.96 -3.96 16.71
N GLY A 35 -4.25 -4.62 15.80
CA GLY A 35 -4.72 -4.93 14.44
C GLY A 35 -4.07 -4.09 13.34
N ASP A 36 -3.48 -2.94 13.69
CA ASP A 36 -2.64 -2.18 12.76
C ASP A 36 -1.24 -2.79 12.62
N VAL A 37 -0.55 -2.44 11.54
CA VAL A 37 0.84 -2.83 11.26
C VAL A 37 1.72 -1.59 11.20
N VAL A 38 2.83 -1.59 11.95
CA VAL A 38 3.84 -0.52 11.93
C VAL A 38 5.12 -1.01 11.27
N LEU A 39 5.47 -0.39 10.13
CA LEU A 39 6.73 -0.61 9.42
C LEU A 39 7.70 0.54 9.73
N GLY A 40 8.69 0.27 10.59
CA GLY A 40 9.77 1.20 10.91
C GLY A 40 10.90 1.12 9.88
N ILE A 41 11.28 2.25 9.29
CA ILE A 41 12.26 2.33 8.20
C ILE A 41 13.45 3.16 8.65
N ALA A 42 14.63 2.55 8.78
CA ALA A 42 15.87 3.26 9.07
C ALA A 42 17.06 2.57 8.38
N SER A 43 17.65 3.22 7.36
CA SER A 43 18.80 2.68 6.63
C SER A 43 19.97 2.32 7.56
N SER A 44 20.28 3.19 8.52
CA SER A 44 21.31 2.96 9.56
C SER A 44 20.89 1.88 10.56
N GLY A 45 19.58 1.74 10.78
CA GLY A 45 18.97 0.89 11.79
C GLY A 45 18.98 1.47 13.21
N THR A 46 19.60 2.63 13.42
CA THR A 46 19.83 3.20 14.76
C THR A 46 18.97 4.42 15.07
N THR A 47 18.23 4.96 14.09
CA THR A 47 17.43 6.18 14.21
C THR A 47 16.46 6.13 15.40
N PRO A 48 16.65 6.97 16.46
CA PRO A 48 15.84 6.93 17.68
C PRO A 48 14.33 7.09 17.44
N PHE A 49 13.92 8.03 16.57
CA PHE A 49 12.51 8.22 16.20
C PHE A 49 11.82 6.93 15.77
N VAL A 50 12.46 6.16 14.88
CA VAL A 50 11.94 4.89 14.37
C VAL A 50 11.91 3.83 15.45
N ARG A 51 12.93 3.83 16.32
CA ARG A 51 13.03 2.87 17.42
C ARG A 51 11.95 3.09 18.47
N GLY A 52 11.68 4.33 18.86
CA GLY A 52 10.59 4.70 19.76
C GLY A 52 9.23 4.32 19.21
N ALA A 53 8.99 4.59 17.92
CA ALA A 53 7.76 4.19 17.23
C ALA A 53 7.53 2.67 17.26
N LEU A 54 8.57 1.87 16.99
CA LEU A 54 8.49 0.41 17.04
C LEU A 54 8.30 -0.13 18.46
N ALA A 55 8.96 0.47 19.45
CA ALA A 55 8.80 0.09 20.85
C ALA A 55 7.36 0.31 21.33
N TYR A 56 6.77 1.47 21.02
CA TYR A 56 5.38 1.76 21.35
C TYR A 56 4.39 0.82 20.65
N ALA A 57 4.59 0.58 19.35
CA ALA A 57 3.74 -0.33 18.58
C ALA A 57 3.78 -1.77 19.14
N HIS A 58 4.96 -2.25 19.54
CA HIS A 58 5.14 -3.54 20.19
C HIS A 58 4.41 -3.60 21.54
N GLN A 59 4.56 -2.57 22.40
CA GLN A 59 3.87 -2.50 23.70
C GLN A 59 2.35 -2.54 23.55
N LEU A 60 1.81 -1.95 22.50
CA LEU A 60 0.38 -1.95 22.20
C LEU A 60 -0.12 -3.28 21.61
N GLY A 61 0.78 -4.19 21.22
CA GLY A 61 0.44 -5.46 20.57
C GLY A 61 0.11 -5.32 19.08
N SER A 62 0.48 -4.21 18.44
CA SER A 62 0.40 -4.08 16.97
C SER A 62 1.49 -4.93 16.30
N ARG A 63 1.26 -5.34 15.05
CA ARG A 63 2.29 -6.05 14.29
C ARG A 63 3.38 -5.08 13.86
N THR A 64 4.63 -5.51 13.94
CA THR A 64 5.80 -4.66 13.74
C THR A 64 6.73 -5.25 12.69
N ILE A 65 7.20 -4.38 11.79
CA ILE A 65 8.20 -4.71 10.79
C ILE A 65 9.33 -3.71 10.91
N PHE A 66 10.57 -4.20 10.94
CA PHE A 66 11.75 -3.35 10.94
C PHE A 66 12.54 -3.51 9.63
N LEU A 67 12.70 -2.41 8.90
CA LEU A 67 13.45 -2.35 7.65
C LEU A 67 14.75 -1.56 7.86
N THR A 68 15.88 -2.21 7.59
CA THR A 68 17.21 -1.60 7.68
C THR A 68 18.14 -2.07 6.57
N CYS A 69 19.19 -1.30 6.28
CA CYS A 69 20.25 -1.70 5.36
C CYS A 69 21.53 -2.15 6.10
N ASN A 70 21.53 -2.09 7.44
CA ASN A 70 22.69 -2.41 8.25
C ASN A 70 22.67 -3.90 8.68
N PRO A 71 23.66 -4.72 8.29
CA PRO A 71 23.70 -6.14 8.65
C PRO A 71 23.89 -6.38 10.15
N ASN A 72 24.50 -5.43 10.85
CA ASN A 72 24.99 -5.61 12.22
C ASN A 72 24.03 -5.07 13.28
N ILE A 73 22.85 -4.59 12.87
CA ILE A 73 21.89 -3.96 13.78
C ILE A 73 20.72 -4.90 14.07
N ALA A 74 20.46 -5.06 15.37
CA ALA A 74 19.26 -5.70 15.86
C ALA A 74 18.11 -4.67 15.98
N PRO A 75 16.86 -5.12 15.79
CA PRO A 75 15.68 -4.35 16.17
C PRO A 75 15.77 -3.84 17.63
N PRO A 76 15.18 -2.69 17.96
CA PRO A 76 15.18 -2.13 19.32
C PRO A 76 14.38 -2.95 20.34
N VAL A 77 13.37 -3.67 19.86
CA VAL A 77 12.47 -4.56 20.59
C VAL A 77 12.21 -5.79 19.72
N PRO A 78 11.66 -6.90 20.26
CA PRO A 78 11.19 -8.00 19.42
C PRO A 78 10.19 -7.50 18.37
N VAL A 79 10.52 -7.65 17.10
CA VAL A 79 9.62 -7.32 15.97
C VAL A 79 9.19 -8.58 15.26
N ASP A 80 7.98 -8.59 14.69
CA ASP A 80 7.43 -9.78 14.01
C ASP A 80 8.24 -10.13 12.75
N VAL A 81 8.69 -9.12 12.01
CA VAL A 81 9.47 -9.30 10.78
C VAL A 81 10.63 -8.30 10.73
N THR A 82 11.82 -8.78 10.40
CA THR A 82 12.97 -7.92 10.06
C THR A 82 13.32 -8.07 8.59
N ILE A 83 13.36 -6.96 7.85
CA ILE A 83 13.77 -6.90 6.45
C ILE A 83 15.13 -6.21 6.39
N ARG A 84 16.17 -6.97 6.02
CA ARG A 84 17.54 -6.46 5.88
C ARG A 84 17.92 -6.32 4.40
N LEU A 85 18.16 -5.09 3.96
CA LEU A 85 18.53 -4.77 2.59
C LEU A 85 20.05 -4.56 2.49
N LEU A 86 20.78 -5.64 2.23
CA LEU A 86 22.24 -5.63 2.20
C LEU A 86 22.77 -5.07 0.88
N VAL A 87 22.62 -3.75 0.70
CA VAL A 87 23.01 -3.03 -0.53
C VAL A 87 24.51 -2.71 -0.61
N GLY A 88 25.27 -2.97 0.46
CA GLY A 88 26.70 -2.66 0.58
C GLY A 88 27.00 -1.15 0.71
N PRO A 89 28.30 -0.76 0.75
CA PRO A 89 28.72 0.64 0.89
C PRO A 89 28.21 1.53 -0.24
N GLU A 90 27.77 2.74 0.08
CA GLU A 90 27.33 3.71 -0.93
C GLU A 90 28.50 4.30 -1.72
N VAL A 91 28.25 4.71 -2.97
CA VAL A 91 29.28 5.35 -3.83
C VAL A 91 29.78 6.66 -3.20
N ILE A 92 28.87 7.43 -2.60
CA ILE A 92 29.21 8.53 -1.71
C ILE A 92 29.02 8.00 -0.28
N THR A 93 30.11 7.88 0.48
CA THR A 93 30.10 7.33 1.84
C THR A 93 29.00 7.98 2.69
N GLY A 94 28.10 7.14 3.22
CA GLY A 94 26.99 7.58 4.07
C GLY A 94 25.76 8.14 3.33
N SER A 95 25.81 8.34 2.00
CA SER A 95 24.67 8.88 1.24
C SER A 95 23.61 7.81 0.96
N THR A 96 22.93 7.36 2.02
CA THR A 96 21.93 6.26 1.97
C THR A 96 20.68 6.57 1.14
N ARG A 97 20.49 7.82 0.69
CA ARG A 97 19.47 8.17 -0.31
C ARG A 97 19.67 7.47 -1.66
N MET A 98 20.86 6.90 -1.90
CA MET A 98 21.23 6.22 -3.16
C MET A 98 20.72 4.77 -3.20
N LYS A 99 21.57 3.76 -2.98
CA LYS A 99 21.16 2.35 -3.10
C LYS A 99 20.16 1.95 -2.03
N ALA A 100 20.40 2.34 -0.78
CA ALA A 100 19.50 2.03 0.34
C ALA A 100 18.10 2.63 0.13
N GLY A 101 18.01 3.89 -0.31
CA GLY A 101 16.75 4.54 -0.68
C GLY A 101 16.03 3.84 -1.84
N THR A 102 16.77 3.46 -2.88
CA THR A 102 16.24 2.72 -4.04
C THR A 102 15.68 1.36 -3.63
N ALA A 103 16.45 0.58 -2.85
CA ALA A 103 16.01 -0.72 -2.37
C ALA A 103 14.78 -0.61 -1.46
N THR A 104 14.76 0.38 -0.57
CA THR A 104 13.60 0.66 0.29
C THR A 104 12.35 0.92 -0.54
N LYS A 105 12.43 1.76 -1.59
CA LYS A 105 11.31 2.01 -2.51
C LYS A 105 10.80 0.71 -3.14
N LEU A 106 11.68 -0.15 -3.64
CA LEU A 106 11.29 -1.40 -4.28
C LEU A 106 10.54 -2.31 -3.29
N VAL A 107 11.02 -2.42 -2.06
CA VAL A 107 10.38 -3.21 -1.00
C VAL A 107 9.00 -2.66 -0.64
N LEU A 108 8.87 -1.34 -0.45
CA LEU A 108 7.57 -0.72 -0.15
C LEU A 108 6.57 -0.91 -1.28
N ASN A 109 7.01 -0.80 -2.53
CA ASN A 109 6.18 -1.09 -3.70
C ASN A 109 5.74 -2.55 -3.71
N THR A 110 6.64 -3.49 -3.39
CA THR A 110 6.31 -4.92 -3.34
C THR A 110 5.30 -5.22 -2.25
N ILE A 111 5.51 -4.74 -1.02
CA ILE A 111 4.61 -4.97 0.11
C ILE A 111 3.21 -4.44 -0.20
N SER A 112 3.11 -3.17 -0.60
CA SER A 112 1.81 -2.55 -0.88
C SER A 112 1.10 -3.20 -2.07
N THR A 113 1.81 -3.51 -3.15
CA THR A 113 1.23 -4.14 -4.34
C THR A 113 0.75 -5.56 -4.02
N ALA A 114 1.59 -6.37 -3.37
CA ALA A 114 1.24 -7.73 -2.98
C ALA A 114 0.03 -7.76 -2.03
N ALA A 115 -0.01 -6.87 -1.03
CA ALA A 115 -1.15 -6.75 -0.14
C ALA A 115 -2.44 -6.37 -0.89
N MET A 116 -2.39 -5.41 -1.80
CA MET A 116 -3.57 -5.00 -2.59
C MET A 116 -4.05 -6.10 -3.54
N ILE A 117 -3.15 -6.89 -4.13
CA ILE A 117 -3.51 -8.09 -4.91
C ILE A 117 -4.24 -9.10 -4.01
N GLN A 118 -3.70 -9.37 -2.82
CA GLN A 118 -4.31 -10.27 -1.83
C GLN A 118 -5.63 -9.76 -1.25
N LEU A 119 -5.96 -8.47 -1.42
CA LEU A 119 -7.24 -7.86 -1.06
C LEU A 119 -8.21 -7.75 -2.25
N GLY A 120 -7.94 -8.47 -3.35
CA GLY A 120 -8.81 -8.52 -4.52
C GLY A 120 -8.88 -7.21 -5.30
N LYS A 121 -7.90 -6.30 -5.15
CA LYS A 121 -7.89 -4.99 -5.84
C LYS A 121 -7.46 -5.10 -7.32
N VAL A 122 -6.96 -6.26 -7.70
CA VAL A 122 -6.46 -6.60 -9.04
C VAL A 122 -7.23 -7.82 -9.55
N TYR A 123 -7.50 -7.85 -10.85
CA TYR A 123 -8.02 -9.03 -11.56
C TYR A 123 -7.05 -9.32 -12.70
N GLU A 124 -6.55 -10.56 -12.75
CA GLU A 124 -5.37 -10.92 -13.56
C GLU A 124 -4.18 -10.01 -13.23
N ASN A 125 -3.77 -9.14 -14.14
CA ASN A 125 -2.75 -8.11 -13.93
C ASN A 125 -3.30 -6.68 -14.05
N LEU A 126 -4.64 -6.52 -14.07
CA LEU A 126 -5.31 -5.25 -14.30
C LEU A 126 -5.86 -4.67 -13.00
N MET A 127 -5.64 -3.36 -12.80
CA MET A 127 -6.15 -2.61 -11.66
C MET A 127 -7.64 -2.36 -11.84
N VAL A 128 -8.47 -3.24 -11.28
CA VAL A 128 -9.94 -3.17 -11.42
C VAL A 128 -10.61 -2.39 -10.28
N ASP A 129 -9.93 -2.14 -9.16
CA ASP A 129 -10.45 -1.34 -8.05
C ASP A 129 -10.17 0.16 -8.25
N MET A 130 -10.77 0.73 -9.29
CA MET A 130 -10.70 2.17 -9.57
C MET A 130 -12.07 2.74 -9.89
N LYS A 131 -12.23 4.05 -9.59
CA LYS A 131 -13.39 4.82 -10.00
C LYS A 131 -13.00 5.84 -11.06
N ALA A 132 -13.70 5.78 -12.19
CA ALA A 132 -13.40 6.54 -13.38
C ALA A 132 -13.91 8.00 -13.32
N TRP A 133 -13.31 8.84 -12.47
CA TRP A 133 -13.79 10.22 -12.25
C TRP A 133 -13.20 11.28 -13.18
N ASN A 134 -11.99 11.07 -13.71
CA ASN A 134 -11.39 11.98 -14.69
C ASN A 134 -11.24 11.27 -16.05
N GLU A 135 -11.06 12.05 -17.12
CA GLU A 135 -11.00 11.53 -18.49
C GLU A 135 -9.94 10.43 -18.66
N LYS A 136 -8.76 10.61 -18.06
CA LYS A 136 -7.68 9.62 -18.08
C LYS A 136 -8.10 8.29 -17.43
N LEU A 137 -8.78 8.35 -16.28
CA LEU A 137 -9.25 7.16 -15.57
C LEU A 137 -10.46 6.54 -16.27
N ARG A 138 -11.33 7.32 -16.92
CA ARG A 138 -12.41 6.82 -17.79
C ARG A 138 -11.87 6.04 -18.97
N ASP A 139 -10.88 6.60 -19.67
CA ASP A 139 -10.24 5.91 -20.78
C ASP A 139 -9.53 4.63 -20.32
N ARG A 140 -8.80 4.67 -19.19
CA ARG A 140 -8.19 3.47 -18.60
C ARG A 140 -9.23 2.41 -18.23
N ALA A 141 -10.31 2.80 -17.55
CA ALA A 141 -11.39 1.89 -17.16
C ALA A 141 -12.03 1.25 -18.40
N ARG A 142 -12.30 2.03 -19.44
CA ARG A 142 -12.85 1.53 -20.71
C ARG A 142 -11.92 0.51 -21.34
N ARG A 143 -10.61 0.81 -21.42
CA ARG A 143 -9.62 -0.14 -21.94
C ARG A 143 -9.58 -1.44 -21.15
N ILE A 144 -9.61 -1.38 -19.82
CA ILE A 144 -9.64 -2.58 -18.96
C ILE A 144 -10.90 -3.42 -19.25
N VAL A 145 -12.08 -2.78 -19.31
CA VAL A 145 -13.33 -3.48 -19.63
C VAL A 145 -13.26 -4.11 -21.01
N MET A 146 -12.79 -3.39 -22.03
CA MET A 146 -12.61 -3.95 -23.38
C MET A 146 -11.68 -5.16 -23.38
N THR A 147 -10.53 -5.07 -22.70
CA THR A 147 -9.56 -6.18 -22.62
C THR A 147 -10.18 -7.43 -21.98
N LEU A 148 -10.96 -7.27 -20.91
CA LEU A 148 -11.51 -8.39 -20.15
C LEU A 148 -12.81 -8.96 -20.71
N THR A 149 -13.53 -8.20 -21.55
CA THR A 149 -14.86 -8.60 -22.07
C THR A 149 -14.90 -8.79 -23.58
N GLY A 150 -13.92 -8.27 -24.32
CA GLY A 150 -13.93 -8.25 -25.79
C GLY A 150 -14.92 -7.25 -26.40
N LEU A 151 -15.57 -6.41 -25.60
CA LEU A 151 -16.52 -5.40 -26.10
C LEU A 151 -15.83 -4.30 -26.93
N ASP A 152 -16.57 -3.75 -27.89
CA ASP A 152 -16.16 -2.54 -28.61
C ASP A 152 -16.16 -1.31 -27.68
N PRO A 153 -15.45 -0.22 -28.04
CA PRO A 153 -15.36 0.98 -27.20
C PRO A 153 -16.71 1.58 -26.77
N GLY A 154 -17.72 1.57 -27.65
CA GLY A 154 -19.03 2.12 -27.36
C GLY A 154 -19.81 1.25 -26.37
N SER A 155 -19.77 -0.07 -26.55
CA SER A 155 -20.40 -1.01 -25.60
C SER A 155 -19.70 -1.02 -24.24
N ALA A 156 -18.37 -0.95 -24.20
CA ALA A 156 -17.62 -0.84 -22.96
C ALA A 156 -17.94 0.46 -22.20
N GLN A 157 -18.11 1.58 -22.90
CA GLN A 157 -18.51 2.85 -22.27
C GLN A 157 -19.91 2.74 -21.65
N ARG A 158 -20.90 2.22 -22.40
CA ARG A 158 -22.27 2.02 -21.89
C ARG A 158 -22.33 1.12 -20.68
N LEU A 159 -21.56 0.03 -20.68
CA LEU A 159 -21.44 -0.87 -19.54
C LEU A 159 -20.85 -0.16 -18.32
N LEU A 160 -19.78 0.62 -18.51
CA LEU A 160 -19.18 1.41 -17.41
C LEU A 160 -20.14 2.45 -16.86
N ASP A 161 -20.88 3.15 -17.71
CA ASP A 161 -21.87 4.14 -17.28
C ASP A 161 -22.99 3.47 -16.47
N SER A 162 -23.45 2.29 -16.91
CA SER A 162 -24.43 1.47 -16.18
C SER A 162 -23.89 0.93 -14.85
N ALA A 163 -22.57 0.73 -14.76
CA ALA A 163 -21.86 0.34 -13.54
C ALA A 163 -21.40 1.55 -12.70
N GLN A 164 -21.87 2.76 -13.00
CA GLN A 164 -21.50 4.01 -12.30
C GLN A 164 -19.98 4.27 -12.24
N GLY A 165 -19.26 3.84 -13.28
CA GLY A 165 -17.81 3.96 -13.41
C GLY A 165 -17.01 2.95 -12.58
N HIS A 166 -17.65 1.94 -11.96
CA HIS A 166 -16.99 0.86 -11.22
C HIS A 166 -16.63 -0.30 -12.14
N VAL A 167 -15.32 -0.50 -12.39
CA VAL A 167 -14.84 -1.57 -13.29
C VAL A 167 -15.22 -2.96 -12.78
N LYS A 168 -15.04 -3.25 -11.48
CA LYS A 168 -15.43 -4.56 -10.92
C LYS A 168 -16.90 -4.89 -11.15
N ALA A 169 -17.79 -3.94 -10.88
CA ALA A 169 -19.22 -4.12 -11.09
C ALA A 169 -19.55 -4.31 -12.57
N ALA A 170 -18.94 -3.51 -13.46
CA ALA A 170 -19.09 -3.68 -14.91
C ALA A 170 -18.73 -5.09 -15.39
N LEU A 171 -17.63 -5.67 -14.89
CA LEU A 171 -17.22 -7.04 -15.24
C LEU A 171 -18.25 -8.07 -14.77
N VAL A 172 -18.70 -7.97 -13.51
CA VAL A 172 -19.69 -8.91 -12.94
C VAL A 172 -21.04 -8.79 -13.66
N MET A 173 -21.51 -7.56 -13.93
CA MET A 173 -22.71 -7.30 -14.72
C MET A 173 -22.63 -7.93 -16.11
N HIS A 174 -21.47 -7.79 -16.79
CA HIS A 174 -21.28 -8.33 -18.13
C HIS A 174 -21.32 -9.86 -18.17
N HIS A 175 -20.55 -10.52 -17.29
CA HIS A 175 -20.42 -11.98 -17.32
C HIS A 175 -21.68 -12.70 -16.81
N LEU A 176 -22.37 -12.14 -15.80
CA LEU A 176 -23.56 -12.77 -15.22
C LEU A 176 -24.88 -12.24 -15.79
N ARG A 177 -24.84 -11.17 -16.60
CA ARG A 177 -26.02 -10.49 -17.17
C ARG A 177 -27.01 -10.00 -16.10
N ILE A 178 -26.48 -9.40 -15.04
CA ILE A 178 -27.24 -8.94 -13.87
C ILE A 178 -27.19 -7.42 -13.71
N SER A 179 -28.04 -6.88 -12.83
CA SER A 179 -28.08 -5.45 -12.51
C SER A 179 -26.84 -5.00 -11.73
N TYR A 180 -26.61 -3.68 -11.70
CA TYR A 180 -25.55 -3.08 -10.90
C TYR A 180 -25.67 -3.41 -9.41
N ASP A 181 -26.90 -3.37 -8.87
CA ASP A 181 -27.16 -3.64 -7.46
C ASP A 181 -26.85 -5.10 -7.11
N GLU A 182 -27.25 -6.05 -7.98
CA GLU A 182 -26.94 -7.46 -7.77
C GLU A 182 -25.43 -7.72 -7.90
N ALA A 183 -24.76 -7.11 -8.88
CA ALA A 183 -23.31 -7.20 -9.04
C ALA A 183 -22.55 -6.66 -7.82
N THR A 184 -23.00 -5.54 -7.25
CA THR A 184 -22.40 -4.92 -6.06
C THR A 184 -22.61 -5.80 -4.82
N GLU A 185 -23.80 -6.39 -4.65
CA GLU A 185 -24.07 -7.30 -3.55
C GLU A 185 -23.25 -8.59 -3.66
N ARG A 186 -23.11 -9.17 -4.86
CA ARG A 186 -22.21 -10.32 -5.10
C ARG A 186 -20.77 -9.98 -4.78
N LEU A 187 -20.27 -8.84 -5.25
CA LEU A 187 -18.92 -8.37 -4.91
C LEU A 187 -18.75 -8.20 -3.41
N ARG A 188 -19.76 -7.69 -2.68
CA ARG A 188 -19.72 -7.56 -1.23
C ARG A 188 -19.62 -8.92 -0.52
N ARG A 189 -20.40 -9.91 -0.98
CA ARG A 189 -20.35 -11.29 -0.45
C ARG A 189 -19.03 -12.01 -0.77
N ALA A 190 -18.38 -11.60 -1.84
CA ALA A 190 -17.11 -12.14 -2.31
C ALA A 190 -15.88 -11.35 -1.81
N ASP A 191 -16.02 -10.53 -0.77
CA ASP A 191 -14.95 -9.65 -0.24
C ASP A 191 -14.27 -8.76 -1.30
N GLY A 192 -15.01 -8.39 -2.34
CA GLY A 192 -14.55 -7.57 -3.45
C GLY A 192 -13.70 -8.29 -4.49
N PHE A 193 -13.56 -9.62 -4.42
CA PHE A 193 -12.86 -10.42 -5.41
C PHE A 193 -13.75 -10.71 -6.61
N VAL A 194 -13.37 -10.19 -7.79
CA VAL A 194 -14.13 -10.41 -9.04
C VAL A 194 -14.25 -11.90 -9.36
N ARG A 195 -13.16 -12.67 -9.27
CA ARG A 195 -13.20 -14.12 -9.59
C ARG A 195 -14.22 -14.87 -8.73
N ARG A 196 -14.18 -14.67 -7.41
CA ARG A 196 -15.14 -15.29 -6.48
C ARG A 196 -16.57 -14.81 -6.75
N ALA A 197 -16.77 -13.54 -7.07
CA ALA A 197 -18.09 -12.98 -7.38
C ALA A 197 -18.70 -13.53 -8.68
N LEU A 198 -17.89 -14.06 -9.59
CA LEU A 198 -18.34 -14.72 -10.82
C LEU A 198 -18.69 -16.20 -10.61
N GLU A 199 -18.16 -16.82 -9.55
CA GLU A 199 -18.34 -18.24 -9.23
C GLU A 199 -19.44 -18.49 -8.18
N ALA A 200 -19.75 -17.48 -7.35
CA ALA A 200 -20.79 -17.48 -6.32
C ALA A 200 -22.16 -17.12 -6.91
#